data_AF-A0A965EXH3-F1
#
_entry.id   AF-A0A965EXH3-F1
#
_cell.length_a   1.000
_cell.length_b   1.000
_cell.length_c   1.000
_cell.angle_alpha   90.00
_cell.angle_beta   90.00
_cell.angle_gamma   90.00
#
_symmetry.space_group_name_H-M   'P 1'
#
loop_
_entity.id
_entity.type
_entity.pdbx_description
1 polymer ?
#
loop_
_entity_poly.entity_id
_entity_poly.type
_entity_poly.pdbx_seq_one_letter_code
_entity_poly.pdbx_strand_id
1 'polypeptide(L)' 'MRILEVLKTTGPALLEDLGRPGLAHLGVTRSGAADRPAHTLANRLLANPDE' A
#
# COMPACT_ATOMS: atom_id res chain seq x y z
N MET A 1 -19.00 3.48 10.71
CA MET A 1 -17.58 3.65 10.34
C MET A 1 -16.75 2.86 11.34
N ARG A 2 -15.80 2.05 10.88
CA ARG A 2 -14.89 1.31 11.77
C ARG A 2 -13.53 2.00 11.75
N ILE A 3 -12.87 2.05 12.90
CA ILE A 3 -11.55 2.65 13.07
C ILE A 3 -10.61 1.63 13.71
N LEU A 4 -9.31 1.76 13.44
CA LEU A 4 -8.26 0.98 14.08
C LEU A 4 -7.36 1.96 14.84
N GLU A 5 -7.15 1.70 16.13
CA GLU A 5 -6.22 2.46 16.98
C GLU A 5 -4.81 1.85 16.89
N VAL A 6 -3.81 2.68 16.59
CA VAL A 6 -2.42 2.25 16.54
C VAL A 6 -1.85 2.26 17.95
N LEU A 7 -1.68 1.08 18.54
CA LEU A 7 -1.15 0.94 19.91
C LEU A 7 0.39 0.95 19.96
N LYS A 8 1.06 0.42 18.92
CA LYS A 8 2.53 0.33 18.83
C LYS A 8 2.99 0.07 17.40
N THR A 9 4.17 0.58 17.04
CA THR A 9 4.94 0.19 15.85
C THR A 9 6.39 -0.10 16.24
N THR A 10 7.06 -1.00 15.51
CA THR A 10 8.48 -1.34 15.76
C THR A 10 9.42 -0.70 14.72
N GLY A 11 8.91 -0.43 13.52
CA GLY A 11 9.58 0.28 12.44
C GLY A 11 8.56 1.05 11.61
N PRO A 12 8.92 1.52 10.41
CA PRO A 12 7.97 2.18 9.52
C PRO A 12 6.74 1.30 9.25
N ALA A 13 5.56 1.79 9.64
CA ALA A 13 4.27 1.22 9.30
C ALA A 13 3.58 2.19 8.34
N LEU A 14 3.61 1.85 7.05
CA LEU A 14 3.14 2.72 5.98
C LEU A 14 1.81 2.20 5.43
N LEU A 15 0.94 3.13 5.03
CA LEU A 15 -0.17 2.82 4.14
C LEU A 15 0.40 2.78 2.72
N GLU A 16 0.28 1.63 2.06
CA GLU A 16 0.81 1.42 0.71
C GLU A 16 -0.27 0.85 -0.20
N ASP A 17 -0.19 1.25 -1.46
CA ASP A 17 -1.03 0.83 -2.59
C ASP A 17 -0.15 0.32 -3.76
N LEU A 18 -0.67 0.29 -4.99
CA LEU A 18 0.10 -0.10 -6.18
C LEU A 18 1.08 0.98 -6.69
N GLY A 19 1.02 2.16 -6.08
CA GLY A 19 1.87 3.31 -6.36
C GLY A 19 1.28 4.28 -7.38
N ARG A 20 2.14 5.15 -7.88
CA ARG A 20 1.83 6.27 -8.80
C ARG A 20 2.71 6.24 -10.06
N PRO A 21 2.55 5.24 -10.93
CA PRO A 21 3.36 5.12 -12.16
C PRO A 21 3.11 6.31 -13.12
N GLY A 22 4.10 6.62 -13.97
CA GLY A 22 3.96 7.63 -15.03
C GLY A 22 4.32 9.08 -14.66
N LEU A 23 4.60 9.35 -13.38
CA LEU A 23 4.86 10.71 -12.89
C LEU A 23 6.36 11.09 -12.78
N ALA A 24 7.25 10.27 -13.35
CA ALA A 24 8.70 10.51 -13.27
C ALA A 24 9.12 11.85 -13.92
N HIS A 25 8.39 12.31 -14.94
CA HIS A 25 8.62 13.60 -15.60
C HIS A 25 8.37 14.80 -14.67
N LEU A 26 7.65 14.60 -13.56
CA LEU A 26 7.44 15.59 -12.50
C LEU A 26 8.40 15.39 -11.31
N GLY A 27 9.36 14.46 -11.42
CA GLY A 27 10.24 14.09 -10.31
C GLY A 27 9.59 13.22 -9.24
N VAL A 28 8.42 12.64 -9.51
CA VAL A 28 7.69 11.79 -8.56
C VAL A 28 8.03 10.31 -8.80
N THR A 29 8.44 9.62 -7.74
CA THR A 29 8.77 8.18 -7.79
C THR A 29 7.52 7.31 -7.85
N ARG A 30 7.68 6.04 -8.25
CA ARG A 30 6.56 5.09 -8.35
C ARG A 30 5.90 4.76 -7.00
N SER A 31 6.64 4.71 -5.89
CA SER A 31 6.11 4.27 -4.58
C SER A 31 5.44 2.87 -4.64
N GLY A 32 4.53 2.62 -3.69
CA GLY A 32 3.71 1.43 -3.58
C GLY A 32 4.37 0.35 -2.74
N ALA A 33 3.61 -0.71 -2.48
CA ALA A 33 4.06 -1.85 -1.70
C ALA A 33 5.41 -2.38 -2.22
N ALA A 34 6.37 -2.53 -1.29
CA ALA A 34 7.70 -3.06 -1.60
C ALA A 34 7.62 -4.52 -2.10
N ASP A 35 6.74 -5.33 -1.51
CA ASP A 35 6.36 -6.67 -1.98
C ASP A 35 4.94 -6.63 -2.55
N ARG A 36 4.84 -6.48 -3.88
CA ARG A 36 3.57 -6.36 -4.60
C ARG A 36 2.76 -7.66 -4.58
N PRO A 37 3.34 -8.85 -4.86
CA PRO A 37 2.62 -10.10 -4.75
C PRO A 37 1.97 -10.32 -3.37
N ALA A 38 2.69 -10.03 -2.28
CA ALA A 38 2.15 -10.18 -0.92
C ALA A 38 1.00 -9.20 -0.65
N HIS A 39 1.16 -7.93 -1.05
CA HIS A 39 0.11 -6.92 -0.91
C HIS A 39 -1.18 -7.31 -1.67
N THR A 40 -1.05 -7.73 -2.93
CA THR A 40 -2.19 -8.15 -3.74
C THR A 40 -2.87 -9.40 -3.17
N LEU A 41 -2.11 -10.37 -2.66
CA LEU A 41 -2.68 -11.55 -2.01
C LEU A 41 -3.52 -11.18 -0.78
N ALA A 42 -3.01 -10.29 0.09
CA ALA A 42 -3.72 -9.85 1.28
C ALA A 42 -5.07 -9.17 0.95
N ASN A 43 -5.09 -8.33 -0.09
CA ASN A 43 -6.33 -7.68 -0.55
C ASN A 43 -7.33 -8.69 -1.13
N ARG A 44 -6.87 -9.64 -1.95
CA ARG A 44 -7.74 -10.69 -2.53
C ARG A 44 -8.39 -11.57 -1.47
N LEU A 45 -7.68 -11.89 -0.38
CA LEU A 45 -8.23 -12.67 0.73
C LEU A 45 -9.44 -12.00 1.41
N LEU A 46 -9.55 -10.67 1.29
CA LEU A 46 -10.66 -9.88 1.81
C LEU A 46 -11.64 -9.44 0.72
N ALA A 47 -11.49 -9.96 -0.51
CA ALA A 47 -12.24 -9.55 -1.70
C ALA A 47 -12.19 -8.03 -1.98
N ASN A 48 -11.07 -7.38 -1.64
CA ASN A 48 -10.79 -6.01 -2.06
C ASN A 48 -10.44 -5.99 -3.56
N PRO A 49 -10.73 -4.89 -4.28
CA PRO A 49 -10.38 -4.74 -5.70
C PRO A 49 -8.85 -4.75 -5.93
N ASP A 50 -8.44 -5.10 -7.15
CA ASP A 50 -7.02 -5.15 -7.58
C ASP A 50 -6.46 -3.77 -8.02
N GLU A 51 -7.19 -2.67 -7.75
CA GLU A 51 -6.87 -1.29 -8.17
C GLU A 51 -5.96 -0.54 -7.18
#